data_AF-A0A2A3JNX7-F1
#
_entry.id   AF-A0A2A3JNX7-F1
#
_cell.length_a   1.000
_cell.length_b   1.000
_cell.length_c   1.000
_cell.angle_alpha   90.00
_cell.angle_beta   90.00
_cell.angle_gamma   90.00
#
_symmetry.space_group_name_H-M   'P 1'
#
loop_
_entity.id
_entity.type
_entity.pdbx_description
1 polymer ?
#
loop_
_entity_poly.entity_id
_entity_poly.type
_entity_poly.pdbx_seq_one_letter_code
_entity_poly.pdbx_strand_id
1 'polypeptide(L)'
;MKTVFVLFDSLNRLAISPYCKDVETPNFDRFMQKAVTFDRHYTGSLPCMPARRDIQTGRPSFMHRSWGPLEPYDVSLPQELSRAGVHTHLITDHFHYFEDGGAHYHTRFDTYEFFRGQEHDQWHAQVEPPFEKYAGLYAAEHYDPKTRPATSST
;
A
#
# COMPACT_ATOMS: atom_id res chain seq x y z
N MET A 1 -12.22 -5.01 21.83
CA MET A 1 -10.95 -5.43 21.18
C MET A 1 -10.58 -4.39 20.15
N LYS A 2 -9.29 -4.10 19.94
CA LYS A 2 -8.81 -3.21 18.87
C LYS A 2 -8.02 -4.05 17.87
N THR A 3 -8.15 -3.76 16.58
CA THR A 3 -7.47 -4.49 15.51
C THR A 3 -6.66 -3.50 14.67
N VAL A 4 -5.42 -3.87 14.35
CA VAL A 4 -4.57 -3.12 13.41
C VAL A 4 -4.27 -4.03 12.23
N PHE A 5 -4.64 -3.59 11.03
CA PHE A 5 -4.37 -4.29 9.78
C PHE A 5 -3.26 -3.55 9.03
N VAL A 6 -2.13 -4.22 8.81
CA VAL A 6 -0.98 -3.67 8.10
C VAL A 6 -0.86 -4.38 6.75
N LEU A 7 -0.86 -3.60 5.68
CA LEU A 7 -0.71 -4.09 4.31
C LEU A 7 0.51 -3.40 3.68
N PHE A 8 1.45 -4.20 3.19
CA PHE A 8 2.60 -3.71 2.44
C PHE A 8 2.32 -3.84 0.95
N ASP A 9 2.61 -2.80 0.18
CA ASP A 9 2.48 -2.85 -1.27
C ASP A 9 3.70 -3.54 -1.89
N SER A 10 3.45 -4.50 -2.79
CA SER A 10 4.49 -5.23 -3.53
C SER A 10 5.58 -5.93 -2.70
N LEU A 11 5.38 -6.14 -1.40
CA LEU A 11 6.34 -6.85 -0.55
C LEU A 11 6.46 -8.32 -0.97
N ASN A 12 7.61 -8.67 -1.51
CA ASN A 12 7.93 -10.06 -1.83
C ASN A 12 8.22 -10.83 -0.54
N ARG A 13 7.68 -12.05 -0.39
CA ARG A 13 7.97 -12.89 0.77
C ARG A 13 9.47 -13.16 0.94
N LEU A 14 10.23 -13.23 -0.15
CA LEU A 14 11.68 -13.46 -0.12
C LEU A 14 12.46 -12.23 0.37
N ALA A 15 11.79 -11.08 0.57
CA ALA A 15 12.38 -9.86 1.10
C ALA A 15 12.20 -9.72 2.63
N ILE A 16 11.77 -10.78 3.34
CA ILE A 16 11.67 -10.76 4.80
C ILE A 16 12.25 -12.04 5.43
N SER A 17 12.92 -11.85 6.56
CA SER A 17 13.62 -12.90 7.33
C SER A 17 12.76 -14.12 7.71
N PRO A 18 11.44 -14.01 7.97
CA PRO A 18 10.62 -15.19 8.24
C PRO A 18 10.54 -16.19 7.08
N TYR A 19 10.80 -15.76 5.85
CA TYR A 19 10.73 -16.63 4.67
C TYR A 19 12.04 -16.73 3.87
N CYS A 20 13.02 -15.85 4.12
CA CYS A 20 14.33 -15.87 3.47
C CYS A 20 15.43 -15.47 4.46
N LYS A 21 16.39 -16.37 4.72
CA LYS A 21 17.43 -16.16 5.74
C LYS A 21 18.49 -15.12 5.35
N ASP A 22 18.58 -14.78 4.07
CA ASP A 22 19.61 -13.87 3.53
C ASP A 22 19.20 -12.39 3.63
N VAL A 23 18.04 -12.10 4.21
CA VAL A 23 17.53 -10.74 4.41
C VAL A 23 17.35 -10.48 5.90
N GLU A 24 17.94 -9.39 6.40
CA GLU A 24 17.84 -9.01 7.80
C GLU A 24 16.61 -8.12 8.04
N THR A 25 15.59 -8.66 8.73
CA THR A 25 14.41 -7.88 9.14
C THR A 25 14.03 -8.12 10.61
N PRO A 26 14.80 -7.55 11.56
CA PRO A 26 14.70 -7.90 12.99
C PRO A 26 13.32 -7.59 13.61
N ASN A 27 12.58 -6.62 13.07
CA ASN A 27 11.23 -6.32 13.53
C ASN A 27 10.21 -7.39 13.10
N PHE A 28 10.36 -7.96 11.91
CA PHE A 28 9.52 -9.09 11.45
C PHE A 28 9.85 -10.36 12.25
N ASP A 29 11.13 -10.62 12.52
CA ASP A 29 11.54 -11.73 13.40
C ASP A 29 10.89 -11.64 14.77
N ARG A 30 10.96 -10.46 15.40
CA ARG A 30 10.34 -10.21 16.71
C ARG A 30 8.83 -10.37 16.67
N PHE A 31 8.17 -9.97 15.58
CA PHE A 31 6.73 -10.10 15.43
C PHE A 31 6.30 -11.57 15.30
N MET A 32 7.01 -12.36 14.49
CA MET A 32 6.75 -13.78 14.30
C MET A 32 6.79 -14.58 15.61
N GLN A 33 7.67 -14.22 16.57
CA GLN A 33 7.72 -14.90 17.88
C GLN A 33 6.42 -14.77 18.71
N LYS A 34 5.52 -13.87 18.33
CA LYS A 34 4.26 -13.58 19.05
C LYS A 34 3.02 -13.76 18.18
N ALA A 35 3.18 -14.27 16.95
CA ALA A 35 2.13 -14.35 15.96
C ALA A 35 2.10 -15.73 15.30
N VAL A 36 1.03 -16.01 14.56
CA VAL A 36 0.95 -17.17 13.68
C VAL A 36 1.44 -16.75 12.29
N THR A 37 2.43 -17.46 11.76
CA THR A 37 2.96 -17.26 10.41
C THR A 37 2.33 -18.27 9.46
N PHE A 38 1.92 -17.82 8.28
CA PHE A 38 1.27 -18.66 7.26
C PHE A 38 2.22 -18.90 6.08
N ASP A 39 2.70 -20.13 5.90
CA ASP A 39 3.60 -20.47 4.78
C ASP A 39 2.92 -20.45 3.40
N ARG A 40 1.59 -20.59 3.39
CA ARG A 40 0.73 -20.74 2.22
C ARG A 40 -0.42 -19.75 2.26
N HIS A 41 -0.09 -18.46 2.16
CA HIS A 41 -1.05 -17.37 2.01
C HIS A 41 -0.99 -16.83 0.57
N TYR A 42 -2.15 -16.68 -0.07
CA TYR A 42 -2.25 -16.30 -1.47
C TYR A 42 -3.21 -15.13 -1.64
N THR A 43 -2.90 -14.24 -2.58
CA THR A 43 -3.81 -13.17 -3.02
C THR A 43 -4.88 -13.74 -3.95
N GLY A 44 -6.11 -13.24 -3.86
CA GLY A 44 -7.19 -13.60 -4.80
C GLY A 44 -6.95 -12.99 -6.18
N SER A 45 -6.88 -11.66 -6.24
CA SER A 45 -6.67 -10.89 -7.47
C SER A 45 -5.39 -10.05 -7.39
N LEU A 46 -4.85 -9.70 -8.56
CA LEU A 46 -3.71 -8.80 -8.75
C LEU A 46 -3.97 -7.92 -9.99
N PRO A 47 -3.36 -6.72 -10.10
CA PRO A 47 -2.41 -6.08 -9.17
C PRO A 47 -3.11 -5.34 -8.01
N CYS A 48 -2.44 -4.36 -7.38
CA CYS A 48 -2.82 -3.64 -6.16
C CYS A 48 -4.33 -3.40 -5.96
N MET A 49 -5.02 -2.74 -6.90
CA MET A 49 -6.43 -2.35 -6.74
C MET A 49 -7.40 -3.55 -6.69
N PRO A 50 -7.34 -4.51 -7.64
CA PRO A 50 -8.08 -5.77 -7.50
C PRO A 50 -7.81 -6.49 -6.18
N ALA A 51 -6.56 -6.58 -5.74
CA ALA A 51 -6.21 -7.20 -4.45
C ALA A 51 -6.87 -6.48 -3.27
N ARG A 52 -6.83 -5.15 -3.27
CA ARG A 52 -7.44 -4.30 -2.23
C ARG A 52 -8.97 -4.40 -2.22
N ARG A 53 -9.60 -4.54 -3.39
CA ARG A 53 -11.04 -4.81 -3.50
C ARG A 53 -11.41 -6.16 -2.91
N ASP A 54 -10.65 -7.20 -3.22
CA ASP A 54 -10.87 -8.53 -2.64
C ASP A 54 -10.74 -8.49 -1.12
N ILE A 55 -9.74 -7.78 -0.58
CA ILE A 55 -9.55 -7.58 0.86
C ILE A 55 -10.73 -6.84 1.49
N GLN A 56 -11.20 -5.75 0.88
CA GLN A 56 -12.31 -4.98 1.44
C GLN A 56 -13.65 -5.69 1.31
N THR A 57 -13.88 -6.47 0.26
CA THR A 57 -15.20 -7.07 -0.01
C THR A 57 -15.29 -8.54 0.41
N GLY A 58 -14.16 -9.19 0.68
CA GLY A 58 -14.10 -10.62 0.95
C GLY A 58 -14.45 -11.49 -0.26
N ARG A 59 -14.38 -10.96 -1.49
CA ARG A 59 -14.82 -11.62 -2.72
C ARG A 59 -13.77 -11.49 -3.82
N PRO A 60 -13.31 -12.60 -4.44
CA PRO A 60 -12.35 -12.54 -5.53
C PRO A 60 -12.95 -11.90 -6.79
N SER A 61 -12.26 -10.89 -7.33
CA SER A 61 -12.71 -10.11 -8.49
C SER A 61 -12.04 -10.51 -9.81
N PHE A 62 -10.94 -11.26 -9.79
CA PHE A 62 -10.05 -11.55 -10.93
C PHE A 62 -10.76 -12.02 -12.21
N MET A 63 -11.84 -12.79 -12.10
CA MET A 63 -12.59 -13.30 -13.26
C MET A 63 -13.70 -12.37 -13.76
N HIS A 64 -14.01 -11.32 -13.00
CA HIS A 64 -15.22 -10.52 -13.18
C HIS A 64 -14.91 -9.04 -13.40
N ARG A 65 -13.71 -8.58 -13.03
CA ARG A 65 -13.36 -7.18 -13.13
C ARG A 65 -11.84 -6.99 -13.14
N SER A 66 -11.42 -6.06 -13.98
CA SER A 66 -10.05 -5.57 -14.02
C SER A 66 -9.78 -4.55 -12.91
N TRP A 67 -8.64 -3.89 -12.99
CA TRP A 67 -8.30 -2.73 -12.17
C TRP A 67 -9.39 -1.64 -12.24
N GLY A 68 -9.79 -1.08 -11.09
CA GLY A 68 -10.93 -0.16 -11.04
C GLY A 68 -11.29 0.35 -9.63
N PRO A 69 -12.24 1.30 -9.55
CA PRO A 69 -12.63 1.93 -8.28
C PRO A 69 -13.49 0.98 -7.46
N LEU A 70 -13.63 1.25 -6.17
CA LEU A 70 -14.64 0.57 -5.36
C LEU A 70 -16.03 1.09 -5.74
N GLU A 71 -16.97 0.19 -6.01
CA GLU A 71 -18.29 0.58 -6.54
C GLU A 71 -19.24 0.99 -5.41
N PRO A 72 -20.23 1.88 -5.66
CA PRO A 72 -21.21 2.29 -4.66
C PRO A 72 -21.92 1.12 -3.98
N TYR A 73 -22.20 0.06 -4.73
CA TYR A 73 -22.88 -1.16 -4.30
C TYR A 73 -21.98 -2.22 -3.69
N ASP A 74 -20.65 -2.03 -3.68
CA ASP A 74 -19.74 -2.97 -3.04
C ASP A 74 -19.95 -2.94 -1.51
N VAL A 75 -20.09 -4.12 -0.91
CA VAL A 75 -20.11 -4.29 0.54
C VAL A 75 -18.67 -4.25 1.03
N SER A 76 -18.32 -3.20 1.77
CA SER A 76 -16.95 -2.96 2.25
C SER A 76 -16.83 -3.28 3.74
N LEU A 77 -15.83 -4.06 4.12
CA LEU A 77 -15.54 -4.47 5.49
C LEU A 77 -15.46 -3.27 6.45
N PRO A 78 -14.69 -2.19 6.16
CA PRO A 78 -14.71 -0.98 6.98
C PRO A 78 -16.12 -0.39 7.18
N GLN A 79 -16.92 -0.36 6.12
CA GLN A 79 -18.26 0.20 6.17
C GLN A 79 -19.21 -0.66 7.04
N GLU A 80 -19.13 -1.98 6.93
CA GLU A 80 -19.92 -2.89 7.76
C GLU A 80 -19.50 -2.83 9.24
N LEU A 81 -18.20 -2.67 9.52
CA LEU A 81 -17.70 -2.46 10.88
C LEU A 81 -18.23 -1.16 11.48
N SER A 82 -18.21 -0.06 10.72
CA SER A 82 -18.77 1.24 11.13
C SER A 82 -20.27 1.12 11.45
N ARG A 83 -21.05 0.45 10.59
CA ARG A 83 -22.48 0.16 10.83
C ARG A 83 -22.73 -0.66 12.09
N ALA A 84 -21.80 -1.54 12.46
CA ALA A 84 -21.85 -2.32 13.69
C ALA A 84 -21.32 -1.57 14.93
N GLY A 85 -21.02 -0.27 14.81
CA GLY A 85 -20.54 0.57 15.92
C GLY A 85 -19.05 0.46 16.19
N VAL A 86 -18.27 -0.10 15.27
CA VAL A 86 -16.80 -0.18 15.36
C VAL A 86 -16.19 0.94 14.52
N HIS A 87 -15.46 1.85 15.17
CA HIS A 87 -14.75 2.91 14.46
C HIS A 87 -13.63 2.36 13.57
N THR A 88 -13.55 2.85 12.35
CA THR A 88 -12.57 2.47 11.34
C THR A 88 -11.76 3.68 10.87
N HIS A 89 -10.45 3.50 10.80
CA HIS A 89 -9.52 4.53 10.39
C HIS A 89 -8.50 3.96 9.41
N LEU A 90 -8.24 4.66 8.32
CA LEU A 90 -7.25 4.30 7.31
C LEU A 90 -6.05 5.25 7.37
N ILE A 91 -4.85 4.70 7.50
CA ILE A 91 -3.61 5.43 7.22
C ILE A 91 -3.00 4.81 5.97
N THR A 92 -2.74 5.62 4.95
CA THR A 92 -2.23 5.08 3.68
C THR A 92 -1.33 6.06 2.93
N ASP A 93 -0.42 5.49 2.17
CA ASP A 93 0.37 6.18 1.15
C ASP A 93 0.01 5.75 -0.28
N HIS A 94 -1.06 4.96 -0.42
CA HIS A 94 -1.46 4.36 -1.68
C HIS A 94 -2.22 5.36 -2.55
N PHE A 95 -1.49 6.05 -3.42
CA PHE A 95 -2.03 7.10 -4.28
C PHE A 95 -3.23 6.65 -5.12
N HIS A 96 -3.26 5.40 -5.59
CA HIS A 96 -4.35 4.92 -6.47
C HIS A 96 -5.75 5.08 -5.86
N TYR A 97 -5.89 5.21 -4.53
CA TYR A 97 -7.18 5.54 -3.90
C TYR A 97 -7.70 6.96 -4.20
N PHE A 98 -6.86 7.82 -4.77
CA PHE A 98 -7.14 9.23 -5.06
C PHE A 98 -7.08 9.53 -6.56
N GLU A 99 -6.62 8.59 -7.38
CA GLU A 99 -6.58 8.77 -8.83
C GLU A 99 -7.88 8.32 -9.51
N ASP A 100 -8.11 8.86 -10.71
CA ASP A 100 -9.25 8.46 -11.51
C ASP A 100 -9.15 6.97 -11.89
N GLY A 101 -10.27 6.26 -11.76
CA GLY A 101 -10.32 4.81 -11.94
C GLY A 101 -9.82 3.98 -10.75
N GLY A 102 -9.21 4.56 -9.71
CA GLY A 102 -8.81 3.82 -8.49
C GLY A 102 -9.54 4.26 -7.21
N ALA A 103 -10.42 5.26 -7.31
CA ALA A 103 -11.04 5.94 -6.18
C ALA A 103 -12.04 5.11 -5.33
N HIS A 104 -12.59 5.76 -4.29
CA HIS A 104 -13.68 5.32 -3.40
C HIS A 104 -13.37 4.25 -2.34
N TYR A 105 -12.12 3.86 -2.17
CA TYR A 105 -11.72 2.91 -1.12
C TYR A 105 -11.60 3.57 0.25
N HIS A 106 -10.95 4.74 0.31
CA HIS A 106 -10.70 5.46 1.55
C HIS A 106 -12.00 6.03 2.17
N THR A 107 -12.99 6.37 1.33
CA THR A 107 -14.29 6.90 1.76
C THR A 107 -15.19 5.87 2.44
N ARG A 108 -14.78 4.59 2.52
CA ARG A 108 -15.50 3.54 3.27
C ARG A 108 -15.11 3.45 4.73
N PHE A 109 -14.02 4.10 5.12
CA PHE A 109 -13.62 4.24 6.51
C PHE A 109 -14.28 5.49 7.11
N ASP A 110 -14.42 5.53 8.44
CA ASP A 110 -14.98 6.72 9.11
C ASP A 110 -14.04 7.92 9.02
N THR A 111 -12.73 7.65 9.03
CA THR A 111 -11.68 8.66 8.92
C THR A 111 -10.49 8.10 8.14
N TYR A 112 -9.71 8.96 7.50
CA TYR A 112 -8.50 8.55 6.81
C TYR A 112 -7.41 9.64 6.85
N GLU A 113 -6.15 9.21 6.81
CA GLU A 113 -4.97 10.04 6.62
C GLU A 113 -4.20 9.54 5.39
N PHE A 114 -3.81 10.48 4.52
CA PHE A 114 -3.01 10.20 3.33
C PHE A 114 -1.62 10.85 3.46
N PHE A 115 -0.59 10.03 3.33
CA PHE A 115 0.81 10.46 3.31
C PHE A 115 1.38 10.17 1.94
N ARG A 116 1.83 11.17 1.18
CA ARG A 116 2.38 10.92 -0.16
C ARG A 116 3.61 10.01 -0.06
N GLY A 117 3.52 8.83 -0.64
CA GLY A 117 4.54 7.78 -0.61
C GLY A 117 5.39 7.74 -1.87
N GLN A 118 5.94 6.55 -2.16
CA GLN A 118 6.65 6.28 -3.40
C GLN A 118 5.66 5.89 -4.50
N GLU A 119 5.08 6.88 -5.17
CA GLU A 119 4.24 6.65 -6.34
C GLU A 119 4.47 7.70 -7.43
N HIS A 120 3.83 7.50 -8.58
CA HIS A 120 3.93 8.37 -9.76
C HIS A 120 2.88 9.51 -9.77
N ASP A 121 2.44 9.94 -8.59
CA ASP A 121 1.46 11.01 -8.47
C ASP A 121 2.01 12.38 -8.83
N GLN A 122 1.16 13.22 -9.44
CA GLN A 122 1.58 14.54 -9.92
C GLN A 122 2.09 15.43 -8.78
N TRP A 123 3.38 15.80 -8.82
CA TRP A 123 4.02 16.70 -7.87
C TRP A 123 4.29 18.06 -8.51
N HIS A 124 4.19 19.13 -7.72
CA HIS A 124 4.58 20.46 -8.19
C HIS A 124 6.09 20.50 -8.41
N ALA A 125 6.52 21.06 -9.54
CA ALA A 125 7.94 21.16 -9.84
C ALA A 125 8.65 22.05 -8.81
N GLN A 126 9.82 21.61 -8.33
CA GLN A 126 10.71 22.44 -7.53
C GLN A 126 11.82 22.98 -8.44
N VAL A 127 11.87 24.30 -8.60
CA VAL A 127 12.82 24.98 -9.51
C VAL A 127 14.27 24.76 -9.07
N GLU A 128 14.50 24.80 -7.75
CA GLU A 128 15.80 24.53 -7.13
C GLU A 128 15.62 23.41 -6.10
N PRO A 129 15.76 22.14 -6.52
CA PRO A 129 15.59 21.01 -5.62
C PRO A 129 16.74 20.94 -4.60
N PRO A 130 16.46 20.79 -3.29
CA PRO A 130 17.50 20.66 -2.27
C PRO A 130 18.10 19.25 -2.30
N PHE A 131 18.92 18.97 -3.32
CA PHE A 131 19.51 17.65 -3.55
C PHE A 131 20.28 17.09 -2.35
N GLU A 132 20.95 17.95 -1.57
CA GLU A 132 21.65 17.54 -0.35
C GLU A 132 20.68 17.03 0.73
N LYS A 133 19.53 17.69 0.89
CA LYS A 133 18.48 17.21 1.80
C LYS A 133 17.93 15.87 1.34
N TYR A 134 17.70 15.70 0.03
CA TYR A 134 17.21 14.43 -0.52
C TYR A 134 18.21 13.29 -0.35
N ALA A 135 19.51 13.56 -0.49
CA ALA A 135 20.57 12.59 -0.23
C ALA A 135 20.56 12.05 1.21
N GLY A 136 20.09 12.85 2.17
CA GLY A 136 19.92 12.41 3.55
C GLY A 136 18.61 11.68 3.83
N LEU A 137 17.65 11.70 2.91
CA LEU A 137 16.31 11.11 3.09
C LEU A 137 16.14 9.78 2.36
N TYR A 138 16.74 9.64 1.18
CA TYR A 138 16.61 8.45 0.34
C TYR A 138 17.85 7.57 0.39
N ALA A 139 17.63 6.26 0.28
CA ALA A 139 18.71 5.29 0.17
C ALA A 139 19.45 5.47 -1.16
N ALA A 140 20.78 5.58 -1.11
CA ALA A 140 21.62 5.84 -2.28
C ALA A 140 21.57 4.69 -3.31
N GLU A 141 21.20 3.49 -2.87
CA GLU A 141 21.03 2.30 -3.68
C GLU A 141 19.84 2.42 -4.64
N HIS A 142 18.84 3.24 -4.31
CA HIS A 142 17.62 3.42 -5.10
C HIS A 142 17.60 4.76 -5.83
N TYR A 143 18.17 5.81 -5.22
CA TYR A 143 18.20 7.15 -5.77
C TYR A 143 19.58 7.77 -5.54
N ASP A 144 20.33 8.05 -6.61
CA ASP A 144 21.52 8.89 -6.52
C ASP A 144 21.16 10.34 -6.91
N PRO A 145 20.95 11.23 -5.92
CA PRO A 145 20.60 12.63 -6.18
C PRO A 145 21.72 13.44 -6.84
N LYS A 146 22.94 12.90 -6.94
CA LYS A 146 24.05 13.52 -7.69
C LYS A 146 23.95 13.21 -9.18
N THR A 147 23.28 12.11 -9.55
CA THR A 147 22.95 11.85 -10.94
C THR A 147 21.67 12.59 -11.31
N ARG A 148 21.79 13.56 -12.22
CA ARG A 148 20.61 14.20 -12.81
C ARG A 148 19.79 13.09 -13.47
N PRO A 149 18.46 12.99 -13.24
CA PRO A 149 17.64 12.05 -13.97
C PRO A 149 17.89 12.28 -15.46
N ALA A 150 18.25 11.23 -16.20
CA ALA A 150 18.36 11.34 -17.63
C ALA A 150 17.02 11.85 -18.14
N THR A 151 16.97 13.08 -18.63
CA THR A 151 15.81 13.55 -19.38
C THR A 151 15.72 12.62 -20.57
N SER A 152 14.73 11.73 -20.58
CA SER A 152 14.41 10.98 -21.78
C SER A 152 14.14 12.00 -22.87
N SER A 153 15.10 12.17 -23.77
CA SER A 153 14.96 12.98 -24.96
C SER A 153 14.04 12.21 -25.89
N THR A 154 12.75 12.49 -25.79
CA THR A 154 11.80 12.27 -26.87
C THR A 154 11.76 13.50 -27.75
#